data_AF-A0A261TM66-F1
#
_entry.id   AF-A0A261TM66-F1
#
_cell.length_a   1.000
_cell.length_b   1.000
_cell.length_c   1.000
_cell.angle_alpha   90.00
_cell.angle_beta   90.00
_cell.angle_gamma   90.00
#
_symmetry.space_group_name_H-M   'P 1'
#
loop_
_entity.id
_entity.type
_entity.pdbx_description
1 polymer ?
#
loop_
_entity_poly.entity_id
_entity_poly.type
_entity_poly.pdbx_seq_one_letter_code
_entity_poly.pdbx_strand_id
1 'polypeptide(L)'
;MATIHPNEFSQAVQHAATELNAIGWLGQDAARELGPLAEATANLFMVLFYQAETGLATRGDFSQARAQIQHVLTAQHVRFQ
;
A
#
# COMPACT_ATOMS: atom_id res chain seq x y z
N MET A 1 20.60 -3.60 8.81
CA MET A 1 19.81 -4.60 8.07
C MET A 1 18.34 -4.20 8.19
N ALA A 2 17.59 -4.20 7.08
CA ALA A 2 16.14 -4.04 7.14
C ALA A 2 15.54 -5.36 7.65
N THR A 3 15.17 -5.42 8.92
CA THR A 3 14.34 -6.48 9.48
C THR A 3 12.89 -6.25 9.05
N ILE A 4 12.63 -6.39 7.75
CA ILE A 4 11.32 -6.80 7.26
C ILE A 4 11.48 -8.29 7.05
N HIS A 5 10.67 -9.13 7.70
CA HIS A 5 10.64 -10.56 7.41
C HIS A 5 10.29 -10.71 5.93
N PRO A 6 11.26 -10.97 5.03
CA PRO A 6 11.05 -10.78 3.58
C PRO A 6 9.92 -11.68 3.07
N ASN A 7 9.73 -12.81 3.75
CA ASN A 7 8.68 -13.78 3.49
C ASN A 7 7.28 -13.21 3.77
N GLU A 8 7.08 -12.49 4.88
CA GLU A 8 5.75 -11.96 5.26
C GLU A 8 5.33 -10.84 4.31
N PHE A 9 6.26 -9.95 3.95
CA PHE A 9 5.97 -8.86 3.02
C PHE A 9 5.68 -9.40 1.61
N SER A 10 6.46 -10.37 1.15
CA SER A 10 6.24 -11.00 -0.16
C SER A 10 4.88 -11.73 -0.19
N GLN A 11 4.50 -12.42 0.88
CA GLN A 11 3.18 -13.05 1.02
C GLN A 11 2.05 -12.02 0.98
N ALA A 12 2.19 -10.90 1.69
CA ALA A 12 1.18 -9.84 1.69
C ALA A 12 0.97 -9.25 0.29
N VAL A 13 2.06 -8.99 -0.45
CA VAL A 13 1.99 -8.50 -1.84
C VAL A 13 1.33 -9.53 -2.75
N GLN A 14 1.71 -10.81 -2.65
CA GLN A 14 1.12 -11.88 -3.45
C GLN A 14 -0.38 -12.05 -3.19
N HIS A 15 -0.79 -11.98 -1.92
CA HIS A 15 -2.19 -12.05 -1.53
C HIS A 15 -2.98 -10.85 -2.09
N ALA A 16 -2.48 -9.62 -1.90
CA ALA A 16 -3.12 -8.43 -2.43
C ALA A 16 -3.26 -8.47 -3.97
N ALA A 17 -2.23 -8.93 -4.69
CA ALA A 17 -2.29 -9.09 -6.14
C ALA A 17 -3.35 -10.10 -6.58
N THR A 18 -3.50 -11.20 -5.82
CA THR A 18 -4.52 -12.24 -6.10
C THR A 18 -5.93 -11.68 -5.93
N GLU A 19 -6.19 -11.00 -4.82
CA GLU A 19 -7.49 -10.36 -4.54
C GLU A 19 -7.82 -9.28 -5.58
N LEU A 20 -6.88 -8.40 -5.90
CA LEU A 20 -7.07 -7.34 -6.90
C LEU A 20 -7.34 -7.91 -8.31
N ASN A 21 -6.68 -9.00 -8.69
CA ASN A 21 -6.91 -9.66 -9.98
C ASN A 21 -8.29 -10.36 -10.05
N ALA A 22 -8.88 -10.70 -8.91
CA ALA A 22 -10.22 -11.28 -8.85
C ALA A 22 -11.33 -10.22 -8.98
N ILE A 23 -11.01 -8.93 -8.88
CA ILE A 23 -11.99 -7.85 -9.02
C ILE A 23 -12.34 -7.68 -10.50
N GLY A 24 -13.59 -7.95 -10.86
CA GLY A 24 -14.10 -7.73 -12.22
C GLY A 24 -14.42 -6.26 -12.52
N TRP A 25 -15.19 -5.60 -11.65
CA TRP A 25 -15.56 -4.19 -11.79
C TRP A 25 -15.89 -3.60 -10.42
N LEU A 26 -15.49 -2.35 -10.18
CA LEU A 26 -15.83 -1.55 -9.00
C LEU A 26 -16.69 -0.36 -9.44
N GLY A 27 -17.83 -0.18 -8.78
CA GLY A 27 -18.65 1.01 -8.97
C GLY A 27 -18.00 2.28 -8.45
N GLN A 28 -18.48 3.44 -8.91
CA GLN A 28 -17.88 4.74 -8.58
C GLN A 28 -17.86 5.01 -7.06
N ASP A 29 -18.91 4.64 -6.33
CA ASP A 29 -18.98 4.86 -4.88
C ASP A 29 -17.93 4.01 -4.15
N ALA A 30 -17.85 2.71 -4.48
CA ALA A 30 -16.84 1.82 -3.93
C ALA A 30 -15.41 2.27 -4.29
N ALA A 31 -15.19 2.73 -5.53
CA ALA A 31 -13.90 3.28 -5.95
C ALA A 31 -13.55 4.57 -5.18
N ARG A 32 -14.55 5.40 -4.84
CA ARG A 32 -14.34 6.63 -4.08
C ARG A 32 -14.01 6.37 -2.61
N GLU A 33 -14.60 5.33 -2.02
CA GLU A 33 -14.28 4.87 -0.68
C GLU A 33 -12.89 4.26 -0.58
N LEU A 34 -12.52 3.43 -1.57
CA LEU A 34 -11.20 2.78 -1.62
C LEU A 34 -10.08 3.72 -2.07
N GLY A 35 -10.40 4.78 -2.81
CA GLY A 35 -9.45 5.69 -3.45
C GLY A 35 -8.29 6.15 -2.56
N PRO A 36 -8.54 6.68 -1.35
CA PRO A 36 -7.47 7.12 -0.45
C PRO A 36 -6.51 6.00 -0.03
N LEU A 37 -7.01 4.78 0.18
CA LEU A 37 -6.16 3.64 0.52
C LEU A 37 -5.38 3.18 -0.71
N ALA A 38 -6.04 3.10 -1.87
CA ALA A 38 -5.39 2.75 -3.13
C ALA A 38 -4.24 3.72 -3.47
N GLU A 39 -4.44 5.03 -3.28
CA GLU A 39 -3.41 6.05 -3.48
C GLU A 39 -2.24 5.87 -2.53
N ALA A 40 -2.49 5.72 -1.23
CA ALA A 40 -1.44 5.52 -0.23
C ALA A 40 -0.64 4.23 -0.49
N THR A 41 -1.31 3.15 -0.91
CA THR A 41 -0.67 1.90 -1.31
C THR A 41 0.16 2.07 -2.58
N ALA A 42 -0.34 2.80 -3.59
CA ALA A 42 0.40 3.09 -4.81
C ALA A 42 1.67 3.90 -4.54
N ASN A 43 1.63 4.87 -3.62
CA ASN A 43 2.81 5.63 -3.21
C ASN A 43 3.90 4.74 -2.60
N LEU A 44 3.51 3.75 -1.77
CA LEU A 44 4.47 2.78 -1.25
C LEU A 44 5.05 1.90 -2.36
N PHE A 45 4.23 1.46 -3.32
CA PHE A 45 4.72 0.71 -4.47
C PHE A 45 5.71 1.52 -5.33
N MET A 46 5.48 2.83 -5.53
CA MET A 46 6.46 3.68 -6.20
C MET A 46 7.82 3.70 -5.48
N VAL A 47 7.84 3.82 -4.15
CA VAL A 47 9.09 3.77 -3.37
C VAL A 47 9.78 2.41 -3.52
N LEU A 48 9.01 1.32 -3.53
CA LEU A 48 9.55 -0.04 -3.74
C LEU A 48 10.15 -0.22 -5.13
N PHE A 49 9.46 0.24 -6.17
CA PHE A 49 9.96 0.18 -7.54
C PHE A 49 11.23 1.03 -7.69
N TYR A 50 11.22 2.26 -7.17
CA TYR A 50 12.40 3.11 -7.18
C TYR A 50 13.59 2.46 -6.45
N GLN A 51 13.35 1.82 -5.30
CA GLN A 51 14.38 1.07 -4.60
C GLN A 51 14.90 -0.12 -5.41
N ALA A 52 14.02 -0.86 -6.07
CA ALA A 52 14.39 -2.03 -6.86
C ALA A 52 15.21 -1.65 -8.11
N GLU A 53 14.86 -0.53 -8.75
CA GLU A 53 15.51 -0.05 -9.97
C GLU A 53 16.84 0.65 -9.69
N THR A 54 16.89 1.48 -8.64
CA THR A 54 18.02 2.40 -8.42
C THR A 54 18.85 2.07 -7.18
N GLY A 55 18.25 1.40 -6.19
CA GLY A 55 18.85 1.19 -4.88
C GLY A 55 18.96 2.44 -4.01
N LEU A 56 18.39 3.58 -4.45
CA LEU A 56 18.59 4.89 -3.83
C LEU A 56 17.46 5.34 -2.89
N ALA A 57 16.39 4.56 -2.72
CA ALA A 57 15.34 4.92 -1.78
C ALA A 57 15.88 4.88 -0.35
N THR A 58 15.53 5.89 0.43
CA THR A 58 15.97 6.03 1.80
C THR A 58 14.99 5.37 2.76
N ARG A 59 15.43 5.11 3.99
CA ARG A 59 14.51 4.69 5.07
C ARG A 59 13.42 5.74 5.36
N GLY A 60 13.71 7.01 5.08
CA GLY A 60 12.76 8.11 5.21
C GLY A 60 11.60 7.97 4.23
N ASP A 61 11.90 7.66 2.96
CA ASP A 61 10.90 7.45 1.92
C ASP A 61 9.94 6.31 2.29
N PHE A 62 10.48 5.19 2.78
CA PHE A 62 9.70 4.07 3.29
C PHE A 62 8.84 4.44 4.50
N SER A 63 9.41 5.18 5.46
CA SER A 63 8.69 5.58 6.68
C SER A 63 7.54 6.53 6.35
N GLN A 64 7.75 7.46 5.43
CA GLN A 64 6.72 8.40 4.97
C GLN A 64 5.59 7.68 4.24
N ALA A 65 5.90 6.80 3.29
CA ALA A 65 4.88 6.04 2.56
C ALA A 65 4.06 5.14 3.51
N ARG A 66 4.71 4.50 4.49
CA ARG A 66 4.01 3.72 5.53
C ARG A 66 3.13 4.59 6.42
N ALA A 67 3.58 5.78 6.79
CA ALA A 67 2.79 6.72 7.59
C ALA A 67 1.51 7.17 6.87
N GLN A 68 1.56 7.34 5.55
CA GLN A 68 0.35 7.63 4.75
C GLN A 68 -0.68 6.49 4.82
N ILE A 69 -0.23 5.23 4.66
CA ILE A 69 -1.12 4.06 4.79
C ILE A 69 -1.73 4.01 6.20
N GLN A 70 -0.92 4.19 7.25
CA GLN A 70 -1.40 4.19 8.63
C GLN A 70 -2.44 5.29 8.86
N HIS A 71 -2.17 6.51 8.38
CA HIS A 71 -3.10 7.63 8.50
C HIS A 71 -4.44 7.33 7.85
N VAL A 72 -4.43 6.78 6.62
CA VAL A 72 -5.65 6.42 5.91
C VAL A 72 -6.42 5.31 6.63
N LEU A 73 -5.74 4.27 7.12
CA LEU A 73 -6.39 3.18 7.85
C LEU A 73 -7.04 3.66 9.16
N THR A 74 -6.39 4.56 9.89
CA THR A 74 -6.96 5.18 11.08
C THR A 74 -8.15 6.08 10.73
N ALA A 75 -8.04 6.88 9.66
CA ALA A 75 -9.13 7.76 9.22
C ALA A 75 -10.36 6.99 8.71
N GLN A 76 -10.16 5.85 8.04
CA GLN A 76 -11.26 4.98 7.61
C GLN A 76 -11.95 4.29 8.79
N HIS A 77 -11.19 3.88 9.82
CA HIS A 77 -11.77 3.29 11.03
C HIS A 77 -12.74 4.24 11.76
N VAL A 78 -12.53 5.55 11.67
CA VAL A 78 -13.41 6.57 12.27
C VAL A 78 -14.67 6.80 11.42
N ARG A 79 -14.66 6.44 10.13
CA ARG A 79 -15.75 6.73 9.19
C ARG A 79 -16.88 5.69 9.17
N PHE A 80 -16.68 4.55 9.82
CA PHE A 80 -17.62 3.42 9.88
C PHE A 80 -18.17 3.15 11.30
N GLN A 81 -18.03 4.10 12.23
CA GLN A 81 -18.70 4.11 13.54
C GLN A 81 -19.81 5.18 13.55
#